data_AF-A0AAD9TRY2-F1
#
_entry.id   AF-A0AAD9TRY2-F1
#
_cell.length_a   1.000
_cell.length_b   1.000
_cell.length_c   1.000
_cell.angle_alpha   90.00
_cell.angle_beta   90.00
_cell.angle_gamma   90.00
#
_symmetry.space_group_name_H-M   'P 1'
#
loop_
_entity.id
_entity.type
_entity.pdbx_description
1 polymer ?
#
loop_
_entity_poly.entity_id
_entity_poly.type
_entity_poly.pdbx_seq_one_letter_code
_entity_poly.pdbx_strand_id
1 'polypeptide(L)'
;MGSLCVYAAICKRENLPFMFGGTRECWEDLCIDGSDVRLVAEQQIWAATNDDIQSSDGEPLNAINGSNFTWKEIWPSIGNKFGLELHSKKNTMYFSQDFRYAKAMSDKKQVWREIVLKEGLVSTEMEDLANWEFMDVLFRCPVKMLGSREKADRLGFEMRYNTLDSILYWIDFMKDEKLIP
;
A
#
# COMPACT_ATOMS: atom_id res chain seq x y z
N MET A 1 1.49 2.71 -3.07
CA MET A 1 1.96 1.39 -3.58
C MET A 1 3.41 1.41 -4.01
N GLY A 2 3.88 2.38 -4.82
CA GLY A 2 5.25 2.41 -5.32
C GLY A 2 6.34 2.29 -4.25
N SER A 3 6.32 3.09 -3.18
CA SER A 3 7.31 3.00 -2.10
C SER A 3 7.45 1.58 -1.52
N LEU A 4 6.33 0.89 -1.28
CA LEU A 4 6.31 -0.49 -0.75
C LEU A 4 6.97 -1.47 -1.73
N CYS A 5 6.69 -1.34 -3.02
CA CYS A 5 7.21 -2.23 -4.05
C CYS A 5 8.70 -2.00 -4.29
N VAL A 6 9.14 -0.74 -4.36
CA VAL A 6 10.56 -0.37 -4.47
C VAL A 6 11.32 -0.86 -3.25
N TYR A 7 10.76 -0.71 -2.04
CA TYR A 7 11.37 -1.24 -0.82
C TYR A 7 11.54 -2.77 -0.87
N ALA A 8 10.49 -3.50 -1.27
CA ALA A 8 10.54 -4.95 -1.40
C ALA A 8 11.58 -5.41 -2.46
N ALA A 9 11.62 -4.73 -3.61
CA ALA A 9 12.59 -5.01 -4.68
C ALA A 9 14.05 -4.79 -4.22
N ILE A 10 14.32 -3.69 -3.50
CA ILE A 10 15.64 -3.40 -2.92
C ILE A 10 15.99 -4.46 -1.87
N CYS A 11 15.07 -4.80 -0.97
CA CYS A 11 15.29 -5.87 0.01
C CYS A 11 15.68 -7.18 -0.65
N LYS A 12 15.00 -7.54 -1.76
CA LYS A 12 15.30 -8.77 -2.50
C LYS A 12 16.68 -8.70 -3.15
N ARG A 13 16.99 -7.59 -3.81
CA ARG A 13 18.26 -7.36 -4.53
C ARG A 13 19.47 -7.46 -3.60
N GLU A 14 19.35 -6.85 -2.42
CA GLU A 14 20.44 -6.73 -1.43
C GLU A 14 20.39 -7.83 -0.36
N ASN A 15 19.46 -8.78 -0.46
CA ASN A 15 19.21 -9.83 0.55
C ASN A 15 19.01 -9.26 1.97
N LEU A 16 18.28 -8.16 2.07
CA LEU A 16 17.96 -7.49 3.33
C LEU A 16 16.63 -8.01 3.90
N PRO A 17 16.45 -7.98 5.23
CA PRO A 17 15.16 -8.28 5.83
C PRO A 17 14.10 -7.27 5.40
N PHE A 18 12.91 -7.77 5.07
CA PHE A 18 11.74 -6.96 4.72
C PHE A 18 10.96 -6.58 5.99
N MET A 19 11.47 -5.56 6.67
CA MET A 19 10.98 -5.09 7.97
C MET A 19 9.86 -4.07 7.81
N PHE A 20 8.84 -4.15 8.65
CA PHE A 20 7.92 -3.06 8.91
C PHE A 20 8.55 -2.09 9.90
N GLY A 21 8.88 -0.89 9.44
CA GLY A 21 9.24 0.24 10.30
C GLY A 21 8.03 1.07 10.69
N GLY A 22 7.69 1.18 11.98
CA GLY A 22 6.49 1.92 12.38
C GLY A 22 6.23 1.89 13.88
N THR A 23 5.10 2.42 14.32
CA THR A 23 4.65 2.26 15.71
C THR A 23 4.08 0.86 15.95
N ARG A 24 4.07 0.39 17.20
CA ARG A 24 3.53 -0.95 17.51
C ARG A 24 2.02 -0.98 17.28
N GLU A 25 1.36 0.14 17.57
CA GLU A 25 -0.06 0.37 17.31
C GLU A 25 -0.36 0.21 15.82
N CYS A 26 0.40 0.85 14.92
CA CYS A 26 0.18 0.70 13.48
C CYS A 26 0.41 -0.73 12.98
N TRP A 27 1.29 -1.48 13.63
CA TRP A 27 1.55 -2.88 13.30
C TRP A 27 0.43 -3.81 13.76
N GLU A 28 0.01 -3.70 15.03
CA GLU A 28 -0.90 -4.65 15.69
C GLU A 28 -2.38 -4.29 15.54
N ASP A 29 -2.73 -3.02 15.37
CA ASP A 29 -4.13 -2.56 15.35
C ASP A 29 -4.63 -2.22 13.94
N LEU A 30 -5.97 -2.14 13.82
CA LEU A 30 -6.63 -1.44 12.73
C LEU A 30 -6.32 0.07 12.85
N CYS A 31 -5.47 0.59 11.97
CA CYS A 31 -5.03 1.98 12.00
C CYS A 31 -5.39 2.78 10.75
N ILE A 32 -5.66 2.12 9.63
CA ILE A 32 -5.97 2.78 8.36
C ILE A 32 -6.85 1.91 7.47
N ASP A 33 -7.74 2.54 6.70
CA ASP A 33 -8.47 1.88 5.62
C ASP A 33 -7.70 1.90 4.29
N GLY A 34 -7.93 0.87 3.48
CA GLY A 34 -7.49 0.85 2.08
C GLY A 34 -8.55 1.47 1.16
N SER A 35 -8.10 2.15 0.11
CA SER A 35 -8.95 2.67 -0.97
C SER A 35 -8.36 2.25 -2.31
N ASP A 36 -8.94 1.21 -2.92
CA ASP A 36 -8.60 0.80 -4.28
C ASP A 36 -9.05 1.86 -5.28
N VAL A 37 -8.16 2.30 -6.17
CA VAL A 37 -8.50 3.35 -7.15
C VAL A 37 -9.60 2.91 -8.12
N ARG A 38 -9.79 1.61 -8.38
CA ARG A 38 -10.95 1.11 -9.15
C ARG A 38 -12.25 1.39 -8.40
N LEU A 39 -12.29 1.15 -7.08
CA LEU A 39 -13.47 1.46 -6.27
C LEU A 39 -13.73 2.97 -6.23
N VAL A 40 -12.68 3.77 -6.06
CA VAL A 40 -12.80 5.23 -6.03
C VAL A 40 -13.36 5.74 -7.36
N ALA A 41 -12.83 5.27 -8.49
CA ALA A 41 -13.31 5.65 -9.82
C ALA A 41 -14.78 5.25 -10.03
N GLU A 42 -15.14 4.01 -9.69
CA GLU A 42 -16.52 3.53 -9.81
C GLU A 42 -17.49 4.28 -8.90
N GLN A 43 -17.06 4.65 -7.68
CA GLN A 43 -17.88 5.47 -6.80
C GLN A 43 -18.07 6.89 -7.35
N GLN A 44 -17.05 7.48 -7.98
CA GLN A 44 -17.17 8.79 -8.63
C GLN A 44 -18.11 8.74 -9.83
N ILE A 45 -18.01 7.69 -10.67
CA ILE A 45 -18.93 7.48 -11.79
C ILE A 45 -20.35 7.30 -11.26
N TRP A 46 -20.54 6.41 -10.29
CA TRP A 46 -21.84 6.18 -9.65
C TRP A 46 -22.44 7.47 -9.08
N ALA A 47 -21.66 8.27 -8.36
CA ALA A 47 -22.10 9.55 -7.81
C ALA A 47 -22.49 10.57 -8.91
N ALA A 48 -21.80 10.54 -10.06
CA ALA A 48 -22.06 11.44 -11.18
C ALA A 48 -23.28 11.01 -12.02
N THR A 49 -23.59 9.72 -12.09
CA THR A 49 -24.62 9.18 -13.01
C THR A 49 -25.89 8.70 -12.32
N ASN A 50 -25.95 8.71 -11.00
CA ASN A 50 -27.12 8.26 -10.25
C ASN A 50 -28.01 9.46 -9.88
N ASP A 51 -29.10 9.63 -10.61
CA ASP A 51 -30.05 10.73 -10.43
C ASP A 51 -30.75 10.69 -9.05
N ASP A 52 -30.88 9.51 -8.42
CA ASP A 52 -31.55 9.35 -7.12
C ASP A 52 -30.77 9.97 -5.95
N ILE A 53 -29.47 10.20 -6.13
CA ILE A 53 -28.58 10.75 -5.09
C ILE A 53 -28.01 12.12 -5.45
N GLN A 54 -28.42 12.68 -6.60
CA GLN A 54 -28.08 14.04 -6.98
C GLN A 54 -28.81 15.02 -6.05
N SER A 55 -28.03 15.74 -5.24
CA SER A 55 -28.50 16.88 -4.45
C SER A 55 -27.91 18.17 -5.01
N SER A 56 -28.61 19.30 -4.83
CA SER A 56 -28.16 20.61 -5.33
C SER A 56 -26.82 21.06 -4.72
N ASP A 57 -26.46 20.53 -3.55
CA ASP A 57 -25.23 20.87 -2.83
C ASP A 57 -24.20 19.72 -2.82
N GLY A 58 -24.51 18.58 -3.45
CA GLY A 58 -23.72 17.35 -3.41
C GLY A 58 -23.72 16.65 -2.06
N GLU A 59 -23.18 15.43 -2.01
CA GLU A 59 -23.08 14.64 -0.79
C GLU A 59 -21.63 14.17 -0.55
N PRO A 60 -21.03 14.44 0.62
CA PRO A 60 -19.72 13.88 0.94
C PRO A 60 -19.84 12.38 1.23
N LEU A 61 -18.98 11.59 0.60
CA LEU A 61 -18.98 10.12 0.69
C LEU A 61 -17.55 9.61 0.88
N ASN A 62 -17.36 8.69 1.84
CA ASN A 62 -16.08 8.02 2.00
C ASN A 62 -15.90 6.92 0.95
N ALA A 63 -14.70 6.86 0.36
CA ALA A 63 -14.33 5.89 -0.65
C ALA A 63 -13.31 4.89 -0.06
N ILE A 64 -13.79 3.84 0.61
CA ILE A 64 -12.95 2.83 1.26
C ILE A 64 -13.34 1.42 0.83
N ASN A 65 -12.39 0.49 0.91
CA ASN A 65 -12.54 -0.90 0.48
C ASN A 65 -13.63 -1.66 1.25
N GLY A 66 -13.83 -1.31 2.52
CA GLY A 66 -14.83 -1.93 3.41
C GLY A 66 -14.33 -3.17 4.14
N SER A 67 -13.12 -3.66 3.84
CA SER A 67 -12.45 -4.71 4.62
C SER A 67 -11.38 -4.13 5.54
N ASN A 68 -11.47 -4.44 6.83
CA ASN A 68 -10.44 -4.14 7.82
C ASN A 68 -9.20 -5.01 7.61
N PHE A 69 -8.03 -4.50 7.97
CA PHE A 69 -6.78 -5.25 7.98
C PHE A 69 -5.80 -4.68 9.02
N THR A 70 -4.89 -5.50 9.51
CA THR A 70 -3.68 -5.03 10.21
C THR A 70 -2.47 -5.17 9.30
N TRP A 71 -1.49 -4.27 9.43
CA TRP A 71 -0.23 -4.43 8.70
C TRP A 71 0.46 -5.75 9.06
N LYS A 72 0.38 -6.19 10.31
CA LYS A 72 0.90 -7.48 10.78
C LYS A 72 0.40 -8.68 9.99
N GLU A 73 -0.87 -8.71 9.66
CA GLU A 73 -1.49 -9.82 8.94
C GLU A 73 -1.10 -9.84 7.45
N ILE A 74 -1.00 -8.67 6.81
CA ILE A 74 -0.82 -8.60 5.35
C ILE A 74 0.64 -8.51 4.91
N TRP A 75 1.54 -8.02 5.77
CA TRP A 75 2.96 -7.80 5.43
C TRP A 75 3.66 -9.07 4.93
N PRO A 76 3.41 -10.27 5.50
CA PRO A 76 4.03 -11.48 4.99
C PRO A 76 3.61 -11.81 3.55
N SER A 77 2.33 -11.63 3.23
CA SER A 77 1.80 -11.86 1.88
C SER A 77 2.40 -10.91 0.86
N ILE A 78 2.64 -9.65 1.24
CA ILE A 78 3.35 -8.67 0.41
C ILE A 78 4.78 -9.14 0.15
N GLY A 79 5.54 -9.52 1.19
CA GLY A 79 6.91 -10.01 1.02
C GLY A 79 7.00 -11.24 0.10
N ASN A 80 6.09 -12.20 0.30
CA ASN A 80 6.00 -13.41 -0.53
C ASN A 80 5.77 -13.08 -2.01
N LYS A 81 5.01 -12.03 -2.33
CA LYS A 81 4.76 -11.56 -3.70
C LYS A 81 6.03 -11.14 -4.44
N PHE A 82 7.08 -10.76 -3.72
CA PHE A 82 8.40 -10.45 -4.27
C PHE A 82 9.37 -11.63 -4.17
N GLY A 83 8.96 -12.78 -3.63
CA GLY A 83 9.87 -13.91 -3.38
C GLY A 83 10.92 -13.58 -2.32
N LEU A 84 10.62 -12.66 -1.41
CA LEU A 84 11.38 -12.49 -0.19
C LEU A 84 11.06 -13.69 0.68
N GLU A 85 12.00 -14.64 0.80
CA GLU A 85 11.84 -15.75 1.73
C GLU A 85 11.81 -15.18 3.15
N LEU A 86 10.60 -14.99 3.66
CA LEU A 86 10.32 -14.77 5.06
C LEU A 86 10.56 -16.12 5.75
N HIS A 87 11.84 -16.49 5.86
CA HIS A 87 12.23 -17.80 6.32
C HIS A 87 11.45 -18.15 7.58
N SER A 88 10.89 -19.35 7.55
CA SER A 88 10.21 -20.12 8.58
C SER A 88 10.93 -20.25 9.93
N LYS A 89 11.90 -19.39 10.24
CA LYS A 89 12.39 -19.14 11.59
C LYS A 89 11.28 -18.40 12.34
N LYS A 90 10.50 -19.17 13.07
CA LYS A 90 9.35 -18.83 13.95
C LYS A 90 9.52 -17.63 14.91
N ASN A 91 10.57 -16.80 14.82
CA ASN A 91 10.88 -15.73 15.76
C ASN A 91 11.50 -14.46 15.14
N THR A 92 11.55 -14.31 13.81
CA THR A 92 12.02 -13.03 13.23
C THR A 92 10.85 -12.04 13.25
N MET A 93 10.81 -11.13 14.21
CA MET A 93 9.85 -10.03 14.20
C MET A 93 10.06 -9.22 12.92
N TYR A 94 9.06 -9.19 12.03
CA TYR A 94 9.03 -8.32 10.84
C TYR A 94 8.74 -6.86 11.20
N PHE A 95 9.11 -6.43 12.40
CA PHE A 95 8.70 -5.17 13.00
C PHE A 95 9.86 -4.54 13.76
N SER A 96 10.08 -3.24 13.53
CA SER A 96 11.01 -2.44 14.31
C SER A 96 10.48 -1.02 14.50
N GLN A 97 10.43 -0.56 15.76
CA GLN A 97 10.07 0.82 16.07
C GLN A 97 11.15 1.83 15.65
N ASP A 98 12.41 1.39 15.54
CA ASP A 98 13.54 2.26 15.23
C ASP A 98 13.83 2.36 13.73
N PHE A 99 13.30 1.43 12.92
CA PHE A 99 13.53 1.41 11.47
C PHE A 99 12.80 2.58 10.78
N ARG A 100 13.55 3.42 10.06
CA ARG A 100 13.04 4.54 9.27
C ARG A 100 13.32 4.32 7.80
N TYR A 101 12.29 4.35 6.96
CA TYR A 101 12.45 4.12 5.52
C TYR A 101 13.29 5.21 4.87
N ALA A 102 13.06 6.48 5.22
CA ALA A 102 13.81 7.60 4.65
C ALA A 102 15.32 7.47 4.93
N LYS A 103 15.69 7.06 6.14
CA LYS A 103 17.09 6.80 6.50
C LYS A 103 17.63 5.56 5.79
N ALA A 104 16.91 4.44 5.85
CA ALA A 104 17.37 3.15 5.32
C ALA A 104 17.51 3.14 3.79
N MET A 105 16.69 3.93 3.08
CA MET A 105 16.68 3.98 1.61
C MET A 105 17.49 5.16 1.04
N SER A 106 18.02 6.05 1.89
CA SER A 106 18.70 7.29 1.46
C SER A 106 19.88 7.08 0.50
N ASP A 107 20.59 5.96 0.63
CA ASP A 107 21.76 5.60 -0.18
C ASP A 107 21.45 4.58 -1.29
N LYS A 108 20.17 4.23 -1.51
CA LYS A 108 19.76 3.13 -2.42
C LYS A 108 19.41 3.56 -3.84
N LYS A 109 19.60 4.83 -4.20
CA LYS A 109 19.38 5.33 -5.57
C LYS A 109 20.14 4.52 -6.63
N GLN A 110 21.41 4.21 -6.38
CA GLN A 110 22.23 3.44 -7.33
C GLN A 110 21.74 1.99 -7.45
N VAL A 111 21.35 1.37 -6.32
CA VAL A 111 20.77 0.02 -6.31
C VAL A 111 19.49 -0.02 -7.15
N TRP A 112 18.62 0.99 -7.03
CA TRP A 112 17.41 1.07 -7.85
C TRP A 112 17.72 1.19 -9.35
N ARG A 113 18.69 2.03 -9.74
CA ARG A 113 19.12 2.15 -11.14
C ARG A 113 19.61 0.82 -11.72
N GLU A 114 20.34 0.04 -10.93
CA GLU A 114 20.78 -1.30 -11.35
C GLU A 114 19.60 -2.26 -11.51
N ILE A 115 18.61 -2.21 -10.62
CA ILE A 115 17.38 -3.02 -10.74
C ILE A 115 16.65 -2.66 -12.05
N VAL A 116 16.45 -1.37 -12.32
CA VAL A 116 15.79 -0.89 -13.54
C VAL A 116 16.49 -1.41 -14.80
N LEU A 117 17.83 -1.28 -14.85
CA LEU A 117 18.62 -1.75 -15.99
C LEU A 117 18.60 -3.28 -16.14
N LYS A 118 18.77 -4.01 -15.04
CA LYS A 118 18.90 -5.48 -15.05
C LYS A 118 17.58 -6.17 -15.38
N GLU A 119 16.47 -5.64 -14.90
CA GLU A 119 15.14 -6.23 -15.08
C GLU A 119 14.40 -5.65 -16.32
N GLY A 120 15.01 -4.70 -17.03
CA GLY A 120 14.44 -4.10 -18.25
C GLY A 120 13.16 -3.29 -17.98
N LEU A 121 13.15 -2.56 -16.86
CA LEU A 121 12.02 -1.77 -16.40
C LEU A 121 11.89 -0.45 -17.15
N VAL A 122 10.73 0.20 -17.00
CA VAL A 122 10.56 1.61 -17.37
C VAL A 122 11.61 2.45 -16.64
N SER A 123 12.31 3.30 -17.39
CA SER A 123 13.38 4.15 -16.86
C SER A 123 12.82 5.17 -15.87
N THR A 124 12.93 4.85 -14.59
CA THR A 124 12.48 5.67 -13.46
C THR A 124 13.62 5.89 -12.48
N GLU A 125 13.70 7.08 -11.91
CA GLU A 125 14.47 7.28 -10.68
C GLU A 125 13.69 6.71 -9.49
N MET A 126 14.38 6.41 -8.39
CA MET A 126 13.78 5.79 -7.22
C MET A 126 12.63 6.65 -6.66
N GLU A 127 12.81 7.97 -6.69
CA GLU A 127 11.86 8.94 -6.15
C GLU A 127 10.60 9.14 -7.03
N ASP A 128 10.61 8.70 -8.29
CA ASP A 128 9.43 8.74 -9.15
C ASP A 128 8.34 7.80 -8.65
N LEU A 129 8.74 6.70 -7.98
CA LEU A 129 7.85 5.67 -7.46
C LEU A 129 7.77 5.67 -5.93
N ALA A 130 8.81 6.13 -5.25
CA ALA A 130 8.94 6.00 -3.81
C ALA A 130 9.04 7.35 -3.08
N ASN A 131 8.06 7.58 -2.20
CA ASN A 131 8.11 8.61 -1.18
C ASN A 131 8.33 7.95 0.19
N TRP A 132 9.55 8.03 0.71
CA TRP A 132 9.95 7.39 1.97
C TRP A 132 9.47 8.12 3.21
N GLU A 133 9.49 9.46 3.18
CA GLU A 133 8.96 10.30 4.26
C GLU A 133 7.46 10.05 4.44
N PHE A 134 6.72 9.89 3.34
CA PHE A 134 5.31 9.50 3.39
C PHE A 134 5.12 8.13 4.07
N MET A 135 5.95 7.12 3.77
CA MET A 135 5.86 5.83 4.47
C MET A 135 6.14 5.96 5.97
N ASP A 136 7.18 6.72 6.35
CA ASP A 136 7.52 6.95 7.76
C ASP A 136 6.40 7.69 8.49
N VAL A 137 5.76 8.68 7.87
CA VAL A 137 4.60 9.41 8.43
C VAL A 137 3.38 8.48 8.53
N LEU A 138 3.09 7.71 7.48
CA LEU A 138 1.95 6.82 7.40
C LEU A 138 1.97 5.77 8.51
N PHE A 139 3.08 5.04 8.66
CA PHE A 139 3.21 3.94 9.62
C PHE A 139 3.45 4.40 11.06
N ARG A 140 3.46 5.71 11.28
CA ARG A 140 3.65 6.34 12.59
C ARG A 140 2.63 7.43 12.85
N CYS A 141 1.55 7.43 12.09
CA CYS A 141 0.46 8.36 12.29
C CYS A 141 -0.10 8.15 13.72
N PRO A 142 -0.15 9.20 14.55
CA PRO A 142 -0.60 9.08 15.94
C PRO A 142 -2.12 8.86 16.05
N VAL A 143 -2.84 8.99 14.94
CA VAL A 143 -4.31 8.84 14.88
C VAL A 143 -4.68 7.70 13.94
N LYS A 144 -5.77 7.00 14.28
CA LYS A 144 -6.38 6.00 13.40
C LYS A 144 -7.17 6.72 12.30
N MET A 145 -6.90 6.38 11.05
CA MET A 145 -7.56 6.92 9.85
C MET A 145 -8.58 5.90 9.34
N LEU A 146 -9.64 5.72 10.13
CA LEU A 146 -10.72 4.77 9.83
C LEU A 146 -12.00 5.55 9.48
N GLY A 147 -12.61 5.19 8.35
CA GLY A 147 -13.83 5.78 7.84
C GLY A 147 -15.02 4.83 7.94
N SER A 148 -16.23 5.40 7.97
CA SER A 148 -17.46 4.63 7.76
C SER A 148 -17.93 4.76 6.31
N ARG A 149 -18.38 3.66 5.73
CA ARG A 149 -19.01 3.62 4.41
C ARG A 149 -20.53 3.53 4.45
N GLU A 150 -21.13 3.55 5.64
CA GLU A 150 -22.58 3.38 5.85
C GLU A 150 -23.42 4.32 4.99
N LYS A 151 -22.95 5.55 4.76
CA LYS A 151 -23.66 6.51 3.90
C LYS A 151 -23.71 6.05 2.45
N ALA A 152 -22.57 5.65 1.87
CA ALA A 152 -22.53 5.14 0.50
C ALA A 152 -23.34 3.85 0.36
N ASP A 153 -23.30 2.99 1.39
CA ASP A 153 -24.03 1.73 1.42
C ASP A 153 -25.55 1.93 1.44
N ARG A 154 -26.05 2.86 2.28
CA ARG A 154 -27.48 3.21 2.32
C ARG A 154 -27.98 3.83 1.03
N LEU A 155 -27.09 4.49 0.28
CA LEU A 155 -27.40 5.08 -1.01
C LEU A 155 -27.28 4.07 -2.17
N GLY A 156 -26.87 2.82 -1.90
CA GLY A 156 -26.84 1.73 -2.88
C GLY A 156 -25.48 1.49 -3.55
N PHE A 157 -24.37 2.07 -3.06
CA PHE A 157 -23.04 1.75 -3.58
C PHE A 157 -22.46 0.48 -2.93
N GLU A 158 -22.58 -0.65 -3.63
CA GLU A 158 -22.26 -1.98 -3.11
C GLU A 158 -20.86 -2.50 -3.45
N MET A 159 -20.08 -1.81 -4.30
CA MET A 159 -18.73 -2.27 -4.65
C MET A 159 -17.80 -2.29 -3.42
N ARG A 160 -17.03 -3.38 -3.29
CA ARG A 160 -16.05 -3.64 -2.21
C ARG A 160 -14.78 -4.24 -2.79
N TYR A 161 -13.67 -4.08 -2.07
CA TYR A 161 -12.47 -4.87 -2.27
C TYR A 161 -11.99 -5.44 -0.94
N ASN A 162 -11.40 -6.63 -0.95
CA ASN A 162 -10.50 -7.04 0.11
C ASN A 162 -9.19 -6.27 -0.04
N THR A 163 -8.70 -5.64 1.03
CA THR A 163 -7.52 -4.78 0.97
C THR A 163 -6.24 -5.54 0.63
N LEU A 164 -6.06 -6.77 1.10
CA LEU A 164 -4.90 -7.58 0.71
C LEU A 164 -4.96 -7.91 -0.79
N ASP A 165 -6.12 -8.38 -1.28
CA ASP A 165 -6.27 -8.72 -2.70
C ASP A 165 -6.07 -7.50 -3.61
N SER A 166 -6.57 -6.33 -3.18
CA SER A 166 -6.33 -5.05 -3.85
C SER A 166 -4.84 -4.72 -3.91
N ILE A 167 -4.12 -4.81 -2.79
CA ILE A 167 -2.67 -4.58 -2.73
C ILE A 167 -1.92 -5.54 -3.67
N LEU A 168 -2.26 -6.83 -3.64
CA LEU A 168 -1.62 -7.84 -4.48
C LEU A 168 -1.91 -7.62 -5.97
N TYR A 169 -3.13 -7.22 -6.31
CA TYR A 169 -3.52 -6.84 -7.67
C TYR A 169 -2.68 -5.65 -8.17
N TRP A 170 -2.53 -4.59 -7.36
CA TRP A 170 -1.74 -3.42 -7.77
C TRP A 170 -0.25 -3.71 -7.87
N ILE A 171 0.27 -4.67 -7.09
CA ILE A 171 1.64 -5.17 -7.28
C ILE A 171 1.76 -5.87 -8.64
N ASP A 172 0.85 -6.76 -9.01
CA ASP A 172 0.88 -7.44 -10.31
C ASP A 172 0.76 -6.45 -11.47
N PHE A 173 -0.17 -5.50 -11.37
CA PHE A 173 -0.32 -4.45 -12.38
C PHE A 173 0.98 -3.67 -12.59
N MET A 174 1.67 -3.25 -11.51
CA MET A 174 2.93 -2.54 -11.62
C MET A 174 4.06 -3.40 -12.23
N LYS A 175 4.03 -4.72 -12.05
CA LYS A 175 4.97 -5.65 -12.69
C LYS A 175 4.68 -5.80 -14.18
N ASP A 176 3.41 -5.96 -14.54
CA ASP A 176 2.96 -6.08 -15.94
C ASP A 176 3.32 -4.82 -16.74
N GLU A 177 3.18 -3.64 -16.12
CA GLU A 177 3.60 -2.35 -16.67
C GLU A 177 5.12 -2.10 -16.58
N LYS A 178 5.89 -3.07 -16.09
CA LYS A 178 7.36 -3.01 -15.91
C LYS A 178 7.84 -1.79 -15.12
N LEU A 179 7.06 -1.32 -14.15
CA LEU A 179 7.47 -0.28 -13.21
C LEU A 179 8.34 -0.85 -12.09
N ILE A 180 8.13 -2.14 -11.77
CA ILE A 180 8.85 -2.89 -10.74
C ILE A 180 9.17 -4.30 -11.27
N PRO A 181 10.16 -5.02 -10.68
CA PRO A 181 10.48 -6.41 -11.05
C PRO A 181 9.40 -7.43 -10.66
#